data_AF-A0A1G8AVY2-F1
#
_entry.id   AF-A0A1G8AVY2-F1
#
_cell.length_a   1.000
_cell.length_b   1.000
_cell.length_c   1.000
_cell.angle_alpha   90.00
_cell.angle_beta   90.00
_cell.angle_gamma   90.00
#
_symmetry.space_group_name_H-M   'P 1'
#
loop_
_entity.id
_entity.type
_entity.pdbx_description
1 polymer ?
#
loop_
_entity_poly.entity_id
_entity_poly.type
_entity_poly.pdbx_seq_one_letter_code
_entity_poly.pdbx_strand_id
1 'polypeptide(L)'
;MKNFKFSSLLLAPLFAVLAACGGGGDDNKTTTPAVATLKSIAITMGSTTVPVSTFQDATATGTYSDGSTKALTVAGGLAWATKSGNATVASVATANGRVTGVSVGTETITATQEGVVGSVNVTITAPWQQVSAGGFQTIARRYDGKLYAWGQNNWGQLGDSSNTERTTPVLVNNGAATTTWRSVAVGDQFAVGIRAGTSTSTTTTGGTLWAWGLNTNGQLGLGDSANRSVPTQIGKDTNWTAVSAGKTHVLALKSDGTLWAWGRNSSGQLGDLTVIGRQAPVKVGGTDKTNTAVWIAFSAGGAHSLGVQKDGTLWAWGDNNFGQQGNASTSATGQSTPTKVGTLTYTSVAAGGNHSMAIGTDGVLYGWGANGSGQVGNNAGTGTVTAPVQISDFKDWTLVSAGGLHTLAVRKGGTLWAWGSNADGQLGDGGFDAVAPIQIGTDTTWIGISAGDNHSAGLKTDNSLWTWGLNANGQLGNGRTVTAPVPVSIPNPN
;
A
#
# COMPACT_ATOMS: atom_id res chain seq x y z
N MET A 1 -13.02 -34.76 20.88
CA MET A 1 -14.19 -35.69 20.88
C MET A 1 -15.46 -34.90 21.12
N LYS A 2 -16.35 -34.83 20.13
CA LYS A 2 -17.82 -34.91 20.25
C LYS A 2 -18.42 -34.58 18.88
N ASN A 3 -19.07 -35.59 18.31
CA ASN A 3 -19.83 -35.56 17.06
C ASN A 3 -21.11 -34.72 17.23
N PHE A 4 -21.53 -33.99 16.20
CA PHE A 4 -22.94 -33.68 15.98
C PHE A 4 -23.27 -33.72 14.48
N LYS A 5 -24.20 -34.62 14.14
CA LYS A 5 -24.83 -34.78 12.81
C LYS A 5 -26.05 -33.85 12.74
N PHE A 6 -26.25 -33.18 11.61
CA PHE A 6 -27.53 -32.53 11.31
C PHE A 6 -28.41 -33.45 10.46
N SER A 7 -29.63 -33.63 10.93
CA SER A 7 -30.73 -34.36 10.29
C SER A 7 -31.56 -33.41 9.42
N SER A 8 -32.02 -33.92 8.29
CA SER A 8 -32.91 -33.32 7.31
C SER A 8 -34.32 -33.06 7.86
N LEU A 9 -34.84 -31.84 7.69
CA LEU A 9 -36.28 -31.55 7.82
C LEU A 9 -36.91 -31.38 6.43
N LEU A 10 -37.83 -32.28 6.10
CA LEU A 10 -38.88 -32.07 5.10
C LEU A 10 -40.05 -31.32 5.77
N LEU A 11 -40.57 -30.29 5.12
CA LEU A 11 -41.88 -29.71 5.44
C LEU A 11 -42.82 -29.89 4.24
N ALA A 12 -43.96 -30.52 4.49
CA ALA A 12 -45.03 -30.81 3.54
C ALA A 12 -45.92 -29.57 3.26
N PRO A 13 -46.61 -29.48 2.11
CA PRO A 13 -47.72 -28.57 1.93
C PRO A 13 -49.08 -29.23 2.19
N LEU A 14 -49.95 -28.41 2.78
CA LEU A 14 -51.32 -28.59 3.22
C LEU A 14 -52.28 -28.68 2.03
N PHE A 15 -53.13 -29.71 1.97
CA PHE A 15 -54.25 -29.82 1.03
C PHE A 15 -55.49 -29.13 1.61
N ALA A 16 -56.16 -28.29 0.82
CA ALA A 16 -57.53 -27.86 1.06
C ALA A 16 -58.39 -28.20 -0.17
N VAL A 17 -59.51 -28.86 0.11
CA VAL A 17 -60.55 -29.29 -0.83
C VAL A 17 -61.59 -28.17 -0.96
N LEU A 18 -62.06 -27.89 -2.17
CA LEU A 18 -63.43 -27.46 -2.39
C LEU A 18 -63.95 -28.04 -3.71
N ALA A 19 -65.09 -28.73 -3.63
CA ALA A 19 -65.83 -29.29 -4.76
C ALA A 19 -66.89 -28.29 -5.24
N ALA A 20 -67.12 -28.23 -6.55
CA ALA A 20 -68.38 -27.78 -7.14
C ALA A 20 -68.62 -28.55 -8.46
N CYS A 21 -69.77 -29.20 -8.56
CA CYS A 21 -70.30 -29.82 -9.78
C CYS A 21 -71.05 -28.80 -10.64
N GLY A 22 -70.97 -28.99 -11.95
CA GLY A 22 -71.74 -28.32 -13.02
C GLY A 22 -70.82 -28.29 -14.24
N GLY A 23 -71.12 -28.83 -15.41
CA GLY A 23 -72.33 -29.07 -16.19
C GLY A 23 -71.82 -29.02 -17.65
N GLY A 24 -72.36 -29.85 -18.55
CA GLY A 24 -71.70 -30.22 -19.81
C GLY A 24 -71.54 -29.12 -20.86
N GLY A 25 -70.76 -29.45 -21.90
CA GLY A 25 -70.69 -28.67 -23.14
C GLY A 25 -69.31 -28.67 -23.78
N ASP A 26 -69.09 -29.63 -24.67
CA ASP A 26 -68.35 -29.60 -25.94
C ASP A 26 -66.97 -28.91 -26.09
N ASP A 27 -66.12 -29.61 -26.84
CA ASP A 27 -64.87 -29.17 -27.50
C ASP A 27 -63.63 -28.94 -26.64
N ASN A 28 -63.20 -29.97 -25.88
CA ASN A 28 -61.83 -30.00 -25.36
C ASN A 28 -60.83 -30.40 -26.47
N LYS A 29 -60.54 -29.44 -27.38
CA LYS A 29 -59.20 -29.39 -27.95
C LYS A 29 -58.26 -29.22 -26.76
N THR A 30 -57.59 -30.30 -26.38
CA THR A 30 -56.43 -30.27 -25.50
C THR A 30 -55.35 -29.43 -26.18
N THR A 31 -55.47 -28.11 -26.10
CA THR A 31 -54.35 -27.21 -26.38
C THR A 31 -53.34 -27.52 -25.30
N THR A 32 -52.35 -28.34 -25.65
CA THR A 32 -51.16 -28.52 -24.83
C THR A 32 -50.70 -27.13 -24.42
N PRO A 33 -50.54 -26.81 -23.12
CA PRO A 33 -50.07 -25.50 -22.70
C PRO A 33 -48.82 -25.17 -23.52
N ALA A 34 -48.83 -24.03 -24.22
CA ALA A 34 -47.70 -23.64 -25.04
C ALA A 34 -46.44 -23.66 -24.17
N VAL A 35 -45.46 -24.49 -24.53
CA VAL A 35 -44.20 -24.59 -23.78
C VAL A 35 -43.58 -23.20 -23.74
N ALA A 36 -43.38 -22.67 -22.53
CA ALA A 36 -42.81 -21.34 -22.35
C ALA A 36 -41.41 -21.30 -22.99
N THR A 37 -41.19 -20.36 -23.91
CA THR A 37 -39.92 -20.21 -24.64
C THR A 37 -39.06 -19.16 -23.97
N LEU A 38 -37.75 -19.39 -23.88
CA LEU A 38 -36.81 -18.42 -23.32
C LEU A 38 -36.78 -17.16 -24.21
N LYS A 39 -36.91 -15.98 -23.61
CA LYS A 39 -36.95 -14.68 -24.33
C LYS A 39 -35.75 -13.80 -24.06
N SER A 40 -35.26 -13.77 -22.83
CA SER A 40 -34.10 -12.96 -22.45
C SER A 40 -33.32 -13.62 -21.32
N ILE A 41 -32.05 -13.24 -21.17
CA ILE A 41 -31.18 -13.65 -20.09
C ILE A 41 -30.61 -12.39 -19.43
N ALA A 42 -30.85 -12.23 -18.13
CA ALA A 42 -30.18 -11.23 -17.30
C ALA A 42 -29.00 -11.88 -16.58
N ILE A 43 -27.84 -11.22 -16.58
CA ILE A 43 -26.67 -11.64 -15.79
C ILE A 43 -26.53 -10.69 -14.61
N THR A 44 -26.53 -11.23 -13.40
CA THR A 44 -26.36 -10.48 -12.15
C THR A 44 -25.11 -10.92 -11.41
N MET A 45 -24.46 -9.96 -10.75
CA MET A 45 -23.22 -10.14 -9.97
C MET A 45 -23.29 -9.24 -8.74
N GLY A 46 -22.56 -9.57 -7.67
CA GLY A 46 -22.47 -8.71 -6.48
C GLY A 46 -21.83 -7.35 -6.77
N SER A 47 -20.92 -7.29 -7.74
CA SER A 47 -20.41 -6.06 -8.35
C SER A 47 -19.87 -6.37 -9.75
N THR A 48 -19.98 -5.41 -10.67
CA THR A 48 -19.37 -5.48 -12.00
C THR A 48 -17.92 -5.03 -12.00
N THR A 49 -17.38 -4.61 -10.85
CA THR A 49 -15.95 -4.30 -10.67
C THR A 49 -15.27 -5.47 -9.97
N VAL A 50 -14.29 -6.09 -10.62
CA VAL A 50 -13.57 -7.26 -10.08
C VAL A 50 -12.07 -6.96 -10.04
N PRO A 51 -11.43 -6.98 -8.87
CA PRO A 51 -9.98 -6.83 -8.79
C PRO A 51 -9.23 -7.96 -9.52
N VAL A 52 -8.08 -7.64 -10.13
CA VAL A 52 -7.16 -8.65 -10.70
C VAL A 52 -6.86 -9.74 -9.66
N SER A 53 -6.80 -11.00 -10.08
CA SER A 53 -6.59 -12.21 -9.25
C SER A 53 -7.70 -12.56 -8.25
N THR A 54 -8.77 -11.78 -8.21
CA THR A 54 -9.99 -12.11 -7.44
C THR A 54 -11.10 -12.58 -8.35
N PHE A 55 -12.20 -13.06 -7.77
CA PHE A 55 -13.34 -13.56 -8.52
C PHE A 55 -14.67 -13.09 -7.95
N GLN A 56 -15.69 -13.10 -8.80
CA GLN A 56 -17.10 -13.01 -8.42
C GLN A 56 -17.93 -14.01 -9.20
N ASP A 57 -18.93 -14.57 -8.51
CA ASP A 57 -19.85 -15.53 -9.13
C ASP A 57 -20.99 -14.76 -9.82
N ALA A 58 -21.20 -15.06 -11.10
CA ALA A 58 -22.30 -14.50 -11.89
C ALA A 58 -23.49 -15.47 -11.94
N THR A 59 -24.70 -14.93 -11.86
CA THR A 59 -25.95 -15.69 -11.99
C THR A 59 -26.67 -15.28 -13.27
N ALA A 60 -27.10 -16.26 -14.07
CA ALA A 60 -27.94 -16.03 -15.23
C ALA A 60 -29.41 -16.34 -14.90
N THR A 61 -30.30 -15.39 -15.16
CA THR A 61 -31.75 -15.53 -14.97
C THR A 61 -32.46 -15.36 -16.29
N GLY A 62 -33.15 -16.41 -16.73
CA GLY A 62 -33.95 -16.41 -17.95
C GLY A 62 -35.36 -15.87 -17.68
N THR A 63 -35.89 -15.05 -18.60
CA THR A 63 -37.30 -14.65 -18.64
C THR A 63 -37.97 -15.36 -19.81
N TYR A 64 -39.11 -16.00 -19.57
CA TYR A 64 -39.82 -16.82 -20.55
C TYR A 64 -41.05 -16.10 -21.13
N SER A 65 -41.61 -16.64 -22.23
CA SER A 65 -42.74 -16.06 -22.95
C SER A 65 -44.03 -15.93 -22.14
N ASP A 66 -44.16 -16.69 -21.06
CA ASP A 66 -45.28 -16.63 -20.10
C ASP A 66 -45.04 -15.61 -18.97
N GLY A 67 -43.92 -14.89 -19.01
CA GLY A 67 -43.52 -13.92 -17.99
C GLY A 67 -42.81 -14.53 -16.77
N SER A 68 -42.70 -15.85 -16.68
CA SER A 68 -41.97 -16.50 -15.59
C SER A 68 -40.46 -16.26 -15.70
N THR A 69 -39.76 -16.27 -14.55
CA THR A 69 -38.30 -16.16 -14.48
C THR A 69 -37.69 -17.35 -13.78
N LYS A 70 -36.54 -17.84 -14.28
CA LYS A 70 -35.84 -18.98 -13.68
C LYS A 70 -34.32 -18.79 -13.73
N ALA A 71 -33.62 -19.21 -12.68
CA ALA A 71 -32.17 -19.33 -12.72
C ALA A 71 -31.77 -20.41 -13.74
N LEU A 72 -30.89 -20.04 -14.67
CA LEU A 72 -30.37 -20.92 -15.69
C LEU A 72 -29.18 -21.70 -15.14
N THR A 73 -28.98 -22.92 -15.61
CA THR A 73 -27.89 -23.79 -15.14
C THR A 73 -27.17 -24.44 -16.31
N VAL A 74 -25.89 -24.76 -16.10
CA VAL A 74 -25.06 -25.45 -17.12
C VAL A 74 -25.66 -26.81 -17.50
N ALA A 75 -26.28 -27.52 -16.53
CA ALA A 75 -27.02 -28.75 -16.79
C ALA A 75 -28.23 -28.55 -17.72
N GLY A 76 -28.80 -27.35 -17.77
CA GLY A 76 -29.86 -26.94 -18.70
C GLY A 76 -29.36 -26.42 -20.05
N GLY A 77 -28.06 -26.53 -20.35
CA GLY A 77 -27.47 -26.05 -21.62
C GLY A 77 -26.99 -24.60 -21.58
N LEU A 78 -26.92 -23.96 -20.40
CA LEU A 78 -26.31 -22.64 -20.25
C LEU A 78 -24.80 -22.70 -20.54
N ALA A 79 -24.34 -21.87 -21.46
CA ALA A 79 -22.93 -21.69 -21.78
C ALA A 79 -22.43 -20.31 -21.38
N TRP A 80 -21.36 -20.26 -20.59
CA TRP A 80 -20.66 -19.03 -20.23
C TRP A 80 -19.47 -18.79 -21.15
N ALA A 81 -19.28 -17.53 -21.55
CA ALA A 81 -18.11 -17.10 -22.31
C ALA A 81 -17.75 -15.64 -22.00
N THR A 82 -16.54 -15.25 -22.37
CA THR A 82 -16.10 -13.84 -22.45
C THR A 82 -16.03 -13.43 -23.91
N LYS A 83 -16.29 -12.15 -24.21
CA LYS A 83 -16.22 -11.62 -25.59
C LYS A 83 -14.82 -11.77 -26.19
N SER A 84 -13.77 -11.69 -25.36
CA SER A 84 -12.38 -11.87 -25.81
C SER A 84 -11.94 -13.33 -26.00
N GLY A 85 -12.75 -14.33 -25.64
CA GLY A 85 -12.32 -15.73 -25.73
C GLY A 85 -11.42 -16.21 -24.58
N ASN A 86 -11.52 -15.57 -23.40
CA ASN A 86 -11.11 -16.10 -22.09
C ASN A 86 -9.62 -16.02 -21.72
N ALA A 87 -8.94 -14.87 -21.89
CA ALA A 87 -7.56 -14.76 -21.36
C ALA A 87 -6.99 -13.35 -21.08
N THR A 88 -7.47 -12.28 -21.71
CA THR A 88 -6.75 -10.99 -21.63
C THR A 88 -7.17 -10.18 -20.40
N VAL A 89 -8.46 -9.90 -20.23
CA VAL A 89 -8.95 -9.00 -19.17
C VAL A 89 -9.61 -9.78 -18.04
N ALA A 90 -10.54 -10.67 -18.35
CA ALA A 90 -11.18 -11.56 -17.39
C ALA A 90 -11.34 -12.97 -17.97
N SER A 91 -11.51 -13.96 -17.10
CA SER A 91 -11.96 -15.30 -17.47
C SER A 91 -13.30 -15.61 -16.81
N VAL A 92 -14.13 -16.43 -17.44
CA VAL A 92 -15.34 -17.00 -16.83
C VAL A 92 -15.24 -18.52 -16.83
N ALA A 93 -15.46 -19.12 -15.66
CA ALA A 93 -15.51 -20.56 -15.52
C ALA A 93 -16.81 -21.10 -16.11
N THR A 94 -16.68 -21.98 -17.11
CA THR A 94 -17.82 -22.53 -17.86
C THR A 94 -18.75 -23.38 -16.99
N ALA A 95 -18.25 -23.94 -15.89
CA ALA A 95 -19.00 -24.81 -15.00
C ALA A 95 -19.98 -24.07 -14.07
N ASN A 96 -19.73 -22.80 -13.75
CA ASN A 96 -20.47 -22.10 -12.69
C ASN A 96 -20.59 -20.58 -12.86
N GLY A 97 -20.10 -20.00 -13.96
CA GLY A 97 -20.17 -18.55 -14.18
C GLY A 97 -19.25 -17.74 -13.27
N ARG A 98 -18.23 -18.36 -12.65
CA ARG A 98 -17.25 -17.63 -11.84
C ARG A 98 -16.37 -16.75 -12.74
N VAL A 99 -16.50 -15.44 -12.61
CA VAL A 99 -15.72 -14.43 -13.33
C VAL A 99 -14.47 -14.10 -12.51
N THR A 100 -13.29 -14.29 -13.09
CA THR A 100 -11.99 -14.03 -12.46
C THR A 100 -11.27 -12.91 -13.20
N GLY A 101 -10.77 -11.90 -12.49
CA GLY A 101 -9.99 -10.81 -13.09
C GLY A 101 -8.58 -11.26 -13.47
N VAL A 102 -8.17 -11.02 -14.71
CA VAL A 102 -6.85 -11.42 -15.26
C VAL A 102 -5.92 -10.23 -15.43
N SER A 103 -6.38 -9.16 -16.09
CA SER A 103 -5.62 -7.92 -16.23
C SER A 103 -6.55 -6.70 -16.29
N VAL A 104 -6.01 -5.51 -16.04
CA VAL A 104 -6.78 -4.27 -16.03
C VAL A 104 -7.44 -4.01 -17.38
N GLY A 105 -8.74 -3.74 -17.36
CA GLY A 105 -9.51 -3.41 -18.57
C GLY A 105 -11.00 -3.64 -18.38
N THR A 106 -11.76 -3.56 -19.47
CA THR A 106 -13.19 -3.92 -19.49
C THR A 106 -13.39 -5.18 -20.33
N GLU A 107 -14.21 -6.11 -19.84
CA GLU A 107 -14.57 -7.35 -20.52
C GLU A 107 -16.09 -7.51 -20.55
N THR A 108 -16.62 -8.24 -21.53
CA THR A 108 -18.03 -8.60 -21.58
C THR A 108 -18.19 -10.08 -21.26
N ILE A 109 -18.96 -10.41 -20.22
CA ILE A 109 -19.36 -11.77 -19.89
C ILE A 109 -20.68 -12.06 -20.59
N THR A 110 -20.78 -13.21 -21.24
CA THR A 110 -21.99 -13.66 -21.94
C THR A 110 -22.48 -14.99 -21.39
N ALA A 111 -23.80 -15.13 -21.33
CA ALA A 111 -24.49 -16.35 -20.98
C ALA A 111 -25.46 -16.70 -22.11
N THR A 112 -25.33 -17.88 -22.70
CA THR A 112 -26.12 -18.32 -23.86
C THR A 112 -26.88 -19.58 -23.54
N GLN A 113 -28.18 -19.61 -23.83
CA GLN A 113 -29.02 -20.81 -23.77
C GLN A 113 -30.11 -20.73 -24.85
N GLU A 114 -30.36 -21.82 -25.58
CA GLU A 114 -31.41 -21.89 -26.62
C GLU A 114 -31.29 -20.77 -27.70
N GLY A 115 -30.06 -20.33 -27.99
CA GLY A 115 -29.79 -19.23 -28.93
C GLY A 115 -30.05 -17.82 -28.38
N VAL A 116 -30.58 -17.70 -27.15
CA VAL A 116 -30.74 -16.42 -26.45
C VAL A 116 -29.44 -16.08 -25.73
N VAL A 117 -28.98 -14.84 -25.87
CA VAL A 117 -27.73 -14.34 -25.26
C VAL A 117 -28.03 -13.20 -24.29
N GLY A 118 -27.58 -13.36 -23.04
CA GLY A 118 -27.45 -12.28 -22.07
C GLY A 118 -26.00 -11.81 -21.99
N SER A 119 -25.78 -10.54 -21.64
CA SER A 119 -24.44 -9.99 -21.47
C SER A 119 -24.35 -9.00 -20.32
N VAL A 120 -23.17 -8.90 -19.71
CA VAL A 120 -22.82 -7.89 -18.70
C VAL A 120 -21.37 -7.45 -18.92
N ASN A 121 -21.11 -6.15 -18.79
CA ASN A 121 -19.75 -5.64 -18.79
C ASN A 121 -19.18 -5.69 -17.38
N VAL A 122 -17.95 -6.17 -17.26
CA VAL A 122 -17.16 -6.15 -16.02
C VAL A 122 -15.92 -5.29 -16.22
N THR A 123 -15.58 -4.51 -15.20
CA THR A 123 -14.35 -3.70 -15.15
C THR A 123 -13.36 -4.37 -14.21
N ILE A 124 -12.19 -4.71 -14.74
CA ILE A 124 -11.10 -5.29 -13.99
C ILE A 124 -10.14 -4.19 -13.55
N THR A 125 -9.94 -4.11 -12.24
CA THR A 125 -9.10 -3.07 -11.61
C THR A 125 -7.89 -3.68 -10.92
N ALA A 126 -6.77 -2.98 -10.90
CA ALA A 126 -5.64 -3.33 -10.04
C ALA A 126 -5.79 -2.62 -8.68
N PRO A 127 -5.91 -3.32 -7.55
CA PRO A 127 -6.00 -2.67 -6.23
C PRO A 127 -4.73 -1.88 -5.88
N TRP A 128 -4.82 -0.96 -4.92
CA TRP A 128 -3.62 -0.36 -4.31
C TRP A 128 -2.87 -1.41 -3.48
N GLN A 129 -1.55 -1.38 -3.51
CA GLN A 129 -0.69 -2.37 -2.85
C GLN A 129 0.37 -1.75 -1.94
N GLN A 130 0.75 -0.50 -2.19
CA GLN A 130 1.73 0.23 -1.38
C GLN A 130 1.46 1.73 -1.48
N VAL A 131 1.74 2.47 -0.41
CA VAL A 131 1.77 3.93 -0.42
C VAL A 131 3.01 4.43 0.31
N SER A 132 3.57 5.53 -0.18
CA SER A 132 4.64 6.28 0.47
C SER A 132 4.31 7.77 0.38
N ALA A 133 4.21 8.41 1.55
CA ALA A 133 4.04 9.84 1.75
C ALA A 133 5.41 10.46 2.03
N GLY A 134 5.74 11.55 1.33
CA GLY A 134 6.98 12.30 1.52
C GLY A 134 6.74 13.67 2.15
N GLY A 135 7.56 14.65 1.78
CA GLY A 135 7.40 16.04 2.22
C GLY A 135 6.10 16.66 1.71
N PHE A 136 5.92 16.67 0.38
CA PHE A 136 4.81 17.38 -0.27
C PHE A 136 4.11 16.56 -1.37
N GLN A 137 4.33 15.25 -1.38
CA GLN A 137 3.81 14.35 -2.39
C GLN A 137 3.49 12.98 -1.79
N THR A 138 2.61 12.26 -2.47
CA THR A 138 2.30 10.88 -2.17
C THR A 138 2.47 10.06 -3.44
N ILE A 139 3.11 8.91 -3.32
CA ILE A 139 3.24 7.95 -4.41
C ILE A 139 2.67 6.61 -3.94
N ALA A 140 1.77 6.04 -4.73
CA ALA A 140 1.18 4.74 -4.47
C ALA A 140 1.41 3.78 -5.63
N ARG A 141 1.59 2.51 -5.27
CA ARG A 141 1.77 1.40 -6.19
C ARG A 141 0.49 0.58 -6.26
N ARG A 142 0.13 0.17 -7.46
CA ARG A 142 -0.97 -0.78 -7.69
C ARG A 142 -0.45 -2.19 -7.87
N TYR A 143 -1.36 -3.15 -7.77
CA TYR A 143 -1.07 -4.58 -7.93
C TYR A 143 -0.50 -4.94 -9.30
N ASP A 144 -0.85 -4.19 -10.36
CA ASP A 144 -0.27 -4.32 -11.70
C ASP A 144 1.17 -3.76 -11.80
N GLY A 145 1.70 -3.22 -10.69
CA GLY A 145 3.02 -2.65 -10.56
C GLY A 145 3.19 -1.28 -11.21
N LYS A 146 2.11 -0.59 -11.55
CA LYS A 146 2.16 0.83 -11.92
C LYS A 146 2.28 1.70 -10.67
N LEU A 147 3.00 2.82 -10.79
CA LEU A 147 3.06 3.87 -9.78
C LEU A 147 2.20 5.06 -10.21
N TYR A 148 1.48 5.61 -9.24
CA TYR A 148 0.76 6.86 -9.38
C TYR A 148 1.27 7.83 -8.32
N ALA A 149 1.45 9.09 -8.70
CA ALA A 149 1.93 10.15 -7.84
C ALA A 149 0.97 11.34 -7.84
N TRP A 150 0.94 12.10 -6.75
CA TRP A 150 0.21 13.36 -6.64
C TRP A 150 0.82 14.24 -5.56
N GLY A 151 0.41 15.51 -5.52
CA GLY A 151 0.98 16.55 -4.67
C GLY A 151 1.80 17.57 -5.46
N GLN A 152 2.75 18.20 -4.77
CA GLN A 152 3.68 19.17 -5.32
C GLN A 152 4.61 18.54 -6.37
N ASN A 153 4.98 19.31 -7.40
CA ASN A 153 5.85 18.82 -8.47
C ASN A 153 6.93 19.82 -8.95
N ASN A 154 7.32 20.79 -8.13
CA ASN A 154 8.25 21.86 -8.55
C ASN A 154 9.59 21.35 -9.11
N TRP A 155 10.01 20.14 -8.72
CA TRP A 155 11.29 19.53 -9.10
C TRP A 155 11.14 18.26 -9.93
N GLY A 156 9.93 17.95 -10.38
CA GLY A 156 9.64 16.71 -11.11
C GLY A 156 9.51 15.48 -10.22
N GLN A 157 9.27 15.65 -8.91
CA GLN A 157 9.16 14.56 -7.94
C GLN A 157 7.95 13.64 -8.15
N LEU A 158 6.97 14.05 -8.96
CA LEU A 158 5.89 13.16 -9.39
C LEU A 158 6.33 12.22 -10.53
N GLY A 159 7.45 12.50 -11.20
CA GLY A 159 8.00 11.62 -12.24
C GLY A 159 7.12 11.50 -13.48
N ASP A 160 6.20 12.43 -13.71
CA ASP A 160 5.20 12.41 -14.80
C ASP A 160 5.68 13.18 -16.05
N SER A 161 7.00 13.38 -16.19
CA SER A 161 7.63 14.22 -17.22
C SER A 161 7.21 15.69 -17.17
N SER A 162 6.70 16.16 -16.04
CA SER A 162 6.32 17.55 -15.84
C SER A 162 6.90 18.12 -14.55
N ASN A 163 6.69 19.42 -14.35
CA ASN A 163 6.91 20.11 -13.08
C ASN A 163 5.58 20.70 -12.54
N THR A 164 4.45 20.13 -12.96
CA THR A 164 3.12 20.62 -12.59
C THR A 164 2.55 19.78 -11.48
N GLU A 165 2.07 20.42 -10.42
CA GLU A 165 1.39 19.75 -9.31
C GLU A 165 0.13 19.00 -9.77
N ARG A 166 -0.29 18.03 -8.96
CA ARG A 166 -1.42 17.15 -9.26
C ARG A 166 -2.25 16.96 -8.00
N THR A 167 -3.52 17.34 -8.05
CA THR A 167 -4.45 17.12 -6.95
C THR A 167 -5.14 15.75 -7.03
N THR A 168 -4.91 14.99 -8.10
CA THR A 168 -5.41 13.63 -8.32
C THR A 168 -4.26 12.72 -8.75
N PRO A 169 -4.32 11.39 -8.50
CA PRO A 169 -3.28 10.46 -8.93
C PRO A 169 -2.96 10.57 -10.43
N VAL A 170 -1.72 10.89 -10.77
CA VAL A 170 -1.18 10.83 -12.13
C VAL A 170 -0.25 9.64 -12.27
N LEU A 171 -0.23 9.00 -13.43
CA LEU A 171 0.71 7.92 -13.70
C LEU A 171 2.14 8.47 -13.71
N VAL A 172 3.04 7.82 -12.96
CA VAL A 172 4.49 8.10 -13.05
C VAL A 172 4.97 7.66 -14.44
N ASN A 173 5.47 8.61 -15.24
CA ASN A 173 5.73 8.38 -16.66
C ASN A 173 6.92 7.44 -16.84
N ASN A 174 6.68 6.39 -17.62
CA ASN A 174 7.54 5.24 -17.71
C ASN A 174 8.27 5.25 -19.05
N GLY A 175 9.29 6.09 -19.20
CA GLY A 175 10.16 6.16 -20.40
C GLY A 175 10.72 4.82 -20.92
N ALA A 176 10.48 3.70 -20.22
CA ALA A 176 10.49 2.34 -20.76
C ALA A 176 9.20 1.58 -20.36
N ALA A 177 8.36 1.24 -21.36
CA ALA A 177 7.00 0.71 -21.20
C ALA A 177 6.86 -0.72 -20.59
N THR A 178 7.95 -1.37 -20.14
CA THR A 178 7.95 -2.83 -19.97
C THR A 178 8.34 -3.35 -18.58
N THR A 179 8.50 -2.50 -17.55
CA THR A 179 8.96 -2.97 -16.23
C THR A 179 8.05 -2.55 -15.06
N THR A 180 7.66 -3.55 -14.27
CA THR A 180 6.80 -3.49 -13.07
C THR A 180 7.57 -2.94 -11.87
N TRP A 181 7.04 -1.92 -11.20
CA TRP A 181 7.60 -1.44 -9.94
C TRP A 181 7.34 -2.44 -8.82
N ARG A 182 8.33 -2.64 -7.94
CA ARG A 182 8.24 -3.50 -6.75
C ARG A 182 8.13 -2.70 -5.47
N SER A 183 8.82 -1.57 -5.39
CA SER A 183 8.78 -0.69 -4.24
C SER A 183 9.11 0.75 -4.62
N VAL A 184 8.64 1.69 -3.79
CA VAL A 184 8.96 3.11 -3.86
C VAL A 184 9.18 3.63 -2.44
N ALA A 185 10.12 4.57 -2.31
CA ALA A 185 10.29 5.40 -1.13
C ALA A 185 10.36 6.86 -1.57
N VAL A 186 9.75 7.73 -0.78
CA VAL A 186 9.58 9.14 -1.10
C VAL A 186 10.32 9.96 -0.04
N GLY A 187 11.24 10.82 -0.47
CA GLY A 187 11.91 11.78 0.40
C GLY A 187 11.14 13.11 0.47
N ASP A 188 11.83 14.20 0.81
CA ASP A 188 11.18 15.51 0.91
C ASP A 188 10.59 15.97 -0.44
N GLN A 189 11.43 16.05 -1.48
CA GLN A 189 11.06 16.50 -2.83
C GLN A 189 11.66 15.61 -3.93
N PHE A 190 11.82 14.32 -3.65
CA PHE A 190 12.33 13.33 -4.60
C PHE A 190 11.78 11.95 -4.27
N ALA A 191 11.97 11.01 -5.18
CA ALA A 191 11.60 9.62 -4.98
C ALA A 191 12.66 8.68 -5.53
N VAL A 192 12.71 7.50 -4.92
CA VAL A 192 13.53 6.37 -5.34
C VAL A 192 12.66 5.12 -5.38
N GLY A 193 12.94 4.21 -6.29
CA GLY A 193 12.17 2.99 -6.42
C GLY A 193 12.96 1.85 -7.01
N ILE A 194 12.44 0.65 -6.80
CA ILE A 194 12.99 -0.58 -7.37
C ILE A 194 12.02 -1.11 -8.41
N ARG A 195 12.53 -1.40 -9.60
CA ARG A 195 11.81 -2.13 -10.64
C ARG A 195 12.25 -3.58 -10.64
N ALA A 196 11.33 -4.49 -11.02
CA ALA A 196 11.71 -5.87 -11.25
C ALA A 196 12.86 -5.96 -12.26
N GLY A 197 13.89 -6.76 -11.95
CA GLY A 197 14.94 -7.07 -12.90
C GLY A 197 14.36 -7.81 -14.11
N THR A 198 15.07 -7.75 -15.25
CA THR A 198 14.73 -8.51 -16.47
C THR A 198 15.06 -10.00 -16.38
N SER A 199 15.64 -10.44 -15.26
CA SER A 199 15.99 -11.84 -15.03
C SER A 199 14.74 -12.69 -14.85
N THR A 200 14.56 -13.68 -15.72
CA THR A 200 13.53 -14.72 -15.64
C THR A 200 13.81 -15.76 -14.56
N SER A 201 14.94 -15.67 -13.86
CA SER A 201 15.28 -16.58 -12.77
C SER A 201 14.43 -16.30 -11.53
N THR A 202 13.63 -17.29 -11.14
CA THR A 202 12.76 -17.31 -9.96
C THR A 202 13.51 -17.23 -8.62
N THR A 203 14.84 -17.27 -8.63
CA THR A 203 15.69 -17.16 -7.44
C THR A 203 16.29 -15.76 -7.25
N THR A 204 16.14 -14.84 -8.21
CA THR A 204 16.72 -13.50 -8.11
C THR A 204 15.80 -12.57 -7.29
N THR A 205 16.01 -12.54 -5.97
CA THR A 205 15.44 -11.53 -5.06
C THR A 205 16.14 -10.20 -5.30
N GLY A 206 15.77 -9.47 -6.36
CA GLY A 206 16.44 -8.22 -6.69
C GLY A 206 15.78 -7.44 -7.83
N GLY A 207 16.15 -6.17 -7.95
CA GLY A 207 15.69 -5.29 -9.00
C GLY A 207 16.71 -4.20 -9.37
N THR A 208 16.36 -3.42 -10.38
CA THR A 208 17.11 -2.22 -10.76
C THR A 208 16.63 -1.03 -9.95
N LEU A 209 17.56 -0.12 -9.62
CA LEU A 209 17.30 1.06 -8.79
C LEU A 209 17.06 2.30 -9.67
N TRP A 210 16.08 3.12 -9.33
CA TRP A 210 15.67 4.30 -10.11
C TRP A 210 15.38 5.48 -9.19
N ALA A 211 15.59 6.71 -9.68
CA ALA A 211 15.33 7.94 -8.93
C ALA A 211 14.84 9.09 -9.82
N TRP A 212 14.08 10.01 -9.23
CA TRP A 212 13.61 11.25 -9.85
C TRP A 212 13.26 12.32 -8.80
N GLY A 213 13.13 13.57 -9.23
CA GLY A 213 12.85 14.76 -8.41
C GLY A 213 14.07 15.66 -8.21
N LEU A 214 14.13 16.32 -7.05
CA LEU A 214 15.21 17.22 -6.63
C LEU A 214 16.54 16.47 -6.45
N ASN A 215 17.66 17.06 -6.90
CA ASN A 215 19.00 16.44 -6.83
C ASN A 215 20.14 17.37 -6.36
N THR A 216 19.83 18.51 -5.74
CA THR A 216 20.86 19.50 -5.35
C THR A 216 21.87 18.99 -4.32
N ASN A 217 21.58 17.88 -3.62
CA ASN A 217 22.48 17.21 -2.68
C ASN A 217 23.01 15.86 -3.22
N GLY A 218 22.75 15.53 -4.49
CA GLY A 218 23.06 14.21 -5.05
C GLY A 218 22.11 13.09 -4.58
N GLN A 219 20.94 13.43 -4.02
CA GLN A 219 20.00 12.45 -3.46
C GLN A 219 19.37 11.51 -4.51
N LEU A 220 19.51 11.81 -5.80
CA LEU A 220 19.14 10.88 -6.88
C LEU A 220 20.22 9.83 -7.15
N GLY A 221 21.45 9.95 -6.65
CA GLY A 221 22.47 8.91 -6.77
C GLY A 221 23.01 8.70 -8.21
N LEU A 222 22.76 9.64 -9.13
CA LEU A 222 23.08 9.51 -10.56
C LEU A 222 24.51 9.92 -10.93
N GLY A 223 25.33 10.34 -9.97
CA GLY A 223 26.67 10.88 -10.21
C GLY A 223 26.69 12.36 -10.62
N ASP A 224 25.58 13.07 -10.45
CA ASP A 224 25.45 14.50 -10.72
C ASP A 224 24.50 15.19 -9.70
N SER A 225 24.22 16.47 -9.90
CA SER A 225 23.28 17.27 -9.08
C SER A 225 22.12 17.86 -9.87
N ALA A 226 21.82 17.33 -11.06
CA ALA A 226 20.71 17.80 -11.88
C ALA A 226 19.40 17.10 -11.47
N ASN A 227 18.30 17.85 -11.42
CA ASN A 227 16.97 17.32 -11.15
C ASN A 227 16.51 16.39 -12.30
N ARG A 228 15.53 15.52 -12.05
CA ARG A 228 14.92 14.66 -13.08
C ARG A 228 13.41 14.64 -12.92
N SER A 229 12.65 14.98 -13.96
CA SER A 229 11.18 14.84 -13.98
C SER A 229 10.71 13.47 -14.47
N VAL A 230 11.66 12.57 -14.76
CA VAL A 230 11.40 11.20 -15.20
C VAL A 230 12.25 10.22 -14.38
N PRO A 231 11.71 9.06 -14.00
CA PRO A 231 12.51 8.00 -13.39
C PRO A 231 13.75 7.68 -14.23
N THR A 232 14.92 7.83 -13.62
CA THR A 232 16.22 7.55 -14.25
C THR A 232 16.93 6.44 -13.47
N GLN A 233 17.47 5.44 -14.17
CA GLN A 233 18.13 4.30 -13.54
C GLN A 233 19.45 4.71 -12.88
N ILE A 234 19.69 4.24 -11.66
CA ILE A 234 20.94 4.38 -10.92
C ILE A 234 21.80 3.14 -11.15
N GLY A 235 22.98 3.34 -11.74
CA GLY A 235 23.94 2.27 -11.98
C GLY A 235 23.39 1.12 -12.85
N LYS A 236 24.05 -0.04 -12.79
CA LYS A 236 23.69 -1.23 -13.59
C LYS A 236 23.31 -2.45 -12.73
N ASP A 237 23.42 -2.34 -11.41
CA ASP A 237 23.16 -3.43 -10.48
C ASP A 237 21.67 -3.81 -10.49
N THR A 238 21.40 -5.11 -10.39
CA THR A 238 20.05 -5.70 -10.46
C THR A 238 19.64 -6.45 -9.20
N ASN A 239 20.39 -6.27 -8.10
CA ASN A 239 20.22 -7.01 -6.86
C ASN A 239 19.72 -6.15 -5.69
N TRP A 240 19.10 -4.99 -5.99
CA TRP A 240 18.48 -4.13 -4.98
C TRP A 240 17.17 -4.72 -4.49
N THR A 241 16.96 -4.76 -3.17
CA THR A 241 15.79 -5.41 -2.54
C THR A 241 14.89 -4.44 -1.79
N ALA A 242 15.45 -3.37 -1.21
CA ALA A 242 14.69 -2.36 -0.48
C ALA A 242 15.32 -0.97 -0.57
N VAL A 243 14.50 0.06 -0.39
CA VAL A 243 14.89 1.48 -0.36
C VAL A 243 14.18 2.20 0.78
N SER A 244 14.82 3.22 1.35
CA SER A 244 14.27 4.18 2.29
C SER A 244 14.85 5.56 1.97
N ALA A 245 14.00 6.56 1.86
CA ALA A 245 14.39 7.93 1.56
C ALA A 245 14.11 8.80 2.78
N GLY A 246 15.14 9.49 3.26
CA GLY A 246 15.00 10.57 4.24
C GLY A 246 14.70 11.88 3.54
N LYS A 247 14.85 13.00 4.26
CA LYS A 247 14.60 14.33 3.66
C LYS A 247 15.53 14.61 2.47
N THR A 248 16.81 14.25 2.59
CA THR A 248 17.83 14.59 1.58
C THR A 248 18.89 13.50 1.34
N HIS A 249 18.70 12.30 1.89
CA HIS A 249 19.57 11.15 1.69
C HIS A 249 18.76 9.88 1.51
N VAL A 250 19.41 8.83 1.02
CA VAL A 250 18.78 7.55 0.73
C VAL A 250 19.60 6.44 1.36
N LEU A 251 18.91 5.40 1.80
CA LEU A 251 19.45 4.10 2.14
C LEU A 251 18.86 3.05 1.19
N ALA A 252 19.66 2.10 0.73
CA ALA A 252 19.21 0.98 -0.08
C ALA A 252 19.94 -0.32 0.25
N LEU A 253 19.21 -1.42 0.22
CA LEU A 253 19.69 -2.75 0.58
C LEU A 253 19.87 -3.60 -0.67
N LYS A 254 20.98 -4.32 -0.73
CA LYS A 254 21.22 -5.37 -1.73
C LYS A 254 20.86 -6.74 -1.18
N SER A 255 20.66 -7.70 -2.07
CA SER A 255 20.28 -9.08 -1.75
C SER A 255 21.32 -9.84 -0.91
N ASP A 256 22.58 -9.38 -0.89
CA ASP A 256 23.65 -9.90 -0.04
C ASP A 256 23.62 -9.35 1.40
N GLY A 257 22.66 -8.47 1.71
CA GLY A 257 22.50 -7.84 3.01
C GLY A 257 23.36 -6.59 3.23
N THR A 258 24.11 -6.13 2.21
CA THR A 258 24.87 -4.89 2.30
C THR A 258 23.98 -3.67 2.16
N LEU A 259 24.18 -2.69 3.05
CA LEU A 259 23.47 -1.41 3.05
C LEU A 259 24.32 -0.35 2.36
N TRP A 260 23.68 0.45 1.52
CA TRP A 260 24.28 1.52 0.74
C TRP A 260 23.54 2.84 0.98
N ALA A 261 24.25 3.96 0.87
CA ALA A 261 23.71 5.29 1.13
C ALA A 261 24.21 6.31 0.09
N TRP A 262 23.45 7.37 -0.15
CA TRP A 262 23.87 8.53 -0.94
C TRP A 262 23.02 9.77 -0.64
N GLY A 263 23.42 10.92 -1.17
CA GLY A 263 22.80 12.23 -0.93
C GLY A 263 23.59 13.09 0.05
N ARG A 264 22.87 13.92 0.81
CA ARG A 264 23.46 14.82 1.81
C ARG A 264 24.14 14.03 2.94
N ASN A 265 25.29 14.50 3.41
CA ASN A 265 26.04 13.85 4.49
C ASN A 265 26.62 14.80 5.54
N SER A 266 26.14 16.05 5.63
CA SER A 266 26.69 17.06 6.55
C SER A 266 26.61 16.67 8.03
N SER A 267 25.73 15.73 8.38
CA SER A 267 25.57 15.17 9.73
C SER A 267 26.14 13.76 9.84
N GLY A 268 26.78 13.21 8.81
CA GLY A 268 27.25 11.81 8.78
C GLY A 268 26.14 10.79 8.50
N GLN A 269 24.96 11.22 8.02
CA GLN A 269 23.78 10.36 7.83
C GLN A 269 23.95 9.23 6.80
N LEU A 270 25.01 9.26 5.99
CA LEU A 270 25.34 8.16 5.09
C LEU A 270 26.08 7.02 5.79
N GLY A 271 26.64 7.25 6.98
CA GLY A 271 27.31 6.20 7.75
C GLY A 271 28.55 5.65 7.07
N ASP A 272 29.15 6.41 6.14
CA ASP A 272 30.28 5.99 5.30
C ASP A 272 31.64 6.37 5.91
N LEU A 273 31.66 6.65 7.22
CA LEU A 273 32.82 7.13 7.99
C LEU A 273 33.30 8.53 7.57
N THR A 274 32.49 9.28 6.83
CA THR A 274 32.75 10.66 6.44
C THR A 274 31.53 11.56 6.69
N VAL A 275 31.73 12.87 6.57
CA VAL A 275 30.64 13.87 6.52
C VAL A 275 30.51 14.52 5.13
N ILE A 276 31.00 13.84 4.10
CA ILE A 276 31.03 14.34 2.72
C ILE A 276 29.85 13.75 1.95
N GLY A 277 29.08 14.62 1.28
CA GLY A 277 27.95 14.22 0.46
C GLY A 277 28.36 13.28 -0.67
N ARG A 278 27.46 12.38 -1.08
CA ARG A 278 27.73 11.39 -2.14
C ARG A 278 26.68 11.52 -3.23
N GLN A 279 27.14 11.76 -4.45
CA GLN A 279 26.26 11.82 -5.63
C GLN A 279 25.99 10.44 -6.23
N ALA A 280 26.58 9.38 -5.69
CA ALA A 280 26.38 7.99 -6.10
C ALA A 280 26.38 7.07 -4.87
N PRO A 281 25.76 5.86 -4.94
CA PRO A 281 25.72 4.93 -3.82
C PRO A 281 27.11 4.60 -3.25
N VAL A 282 27.28 4.70 -1.92
CA VAL A 282 28.44 4.26 -1.14
C VAL A 282 28.03 3.23 -0.09
N LYS A 283 28.89 2.28 0.26
CA LYS A 283 28.60 1.27 1.29
C LYS A 283 28.61 1.88 2.69
N VAL A 284 27.60 1.56 3.51
CA VAL A 284 27.53 1.94 4.92
C VAL A 284 28.58 1.17 5.74
N GLY A 285 29.28 1.87 6.63
CA GLY A 285 30.43 1.39 7.39
C GLY A 285 31.74 1.38 6.58
N GLY A 286 31.78 2.12 5.45
CA GLY A 286 32.98 2.31 4.64
C GLY A 286 33.30 1.14 3.70
N THR A 287 34.48 1.22 3.07
CA THR A 287 34.97 0.22 2.09
C THR A 287 35.85 -0.87 2.69
N ASP A 288 35.97 -0.91 4.02
CA ASP A 288 36.72 -1.97 4.69
C ASP A 288 36.07 -3.33 4.41
N LYS A 289 36.87 -4.26 3.89
CA LYS A 289 36.45 -5.62 3.58
C LYS A 289 36.15 -6.44 4.84
N THR A 290 36.63 -6.01 6.01
CA THR A 290 36.32 -6.65 7.30
C THR A 290 34.91 -6.31 7.81
N ASN A 291 34.25 -5.29 7.23
CA ASN A 291 32.87 -4.97 7.57
C ASN A 291 31.91 -6.05 7.00
N THR A 292 31.50 -6.95 7.89
CA THR A 292 30.61 -8.08 7.66
C THR A 292 29.16 -7.82 8.11
N ALA A 293 28.79 -6.57 8.37
CA ALA A 293 27.44 -6.23 8.79
C ALA A 293 26.39 -6.68 7.76
N VAL A 294 25.37 -7.41 8.23
CA VAL A 294 24.23 -7.86 7.43
C VAL A 294 22.99 -7.17 7.97
N TRP A 295 22.37 -6.32 7.15
CA TRP A 295 21.22 -5.51 7.54
C TRP A 295 19.90 -6.18 7.13
N ILE A 296 18.87 -6.05 7.98
CA ILE A 296 17.55 -6.64 7.75
C ILE A 296 16.42 -5.59 7.79
N ALA A 297 16.62 -4.47 8.47
CA ALA A 297 15.71 -3.33 8.47
C ALA A 297 16.52 -2.03 8.54
N PHE A 298 16.00 -0.95 7.99
CA PHE A 298 16.64 0.36 7.99
C PHE A 298 15.62 1.46 7.71
N SER A 299 15.93 2.67 8.16
CA SER A 299 15.09 3.84 7.93
C SER A 299 15.94 5.10 7.90
N ALA A 300 15.68 5.96 6.91
CA ALA A 300 16.29 7.27 6.75
C ALA A 300 15.33 8.36 7.23
N GLY A 301 15.73 9.18 8.21
CA GLY A 301 14.92 10.27 8.76
C GLY A 301 15.27 11.64 8.17
N GLY A 302 15.11 12.70 8.95
CA GLY A 302 15.46 14.06 8.53
C GLY A 302 16.94 14.22 8.20
N ALA A 303 17.81 13.89 9.14
CA ALA A 303 19.27 13.92 8.99
C ALA A 303 19.99 12.82 9.77
N HIS A 304 19.27 11.76 10.14
CA HIS A 304 19.81 10.57 10.80
C HIS A 304 19.32 9.31 10.10
N SER A 305 19.94 8.20 10.47
CA SER A 305 19.67 6.89 9.91
C SER A 305 19.65 5.84 11.02
N LEU A 306 18.75 4.88 10.88
CA LEU A 306 18.61 3.73 11.76
C LEU A 306 18.78 2.45 10.93
N GLY A 307 19.33 1.42 11.56
CA GLY A 307 19.36 0.09 10.96
C GLY A 307 19.35 -1.01 12.00
N VAL A 308 18.81 -2.16 11.61
CA VAL A 308 18.81 -3.39 12.39
C VAL A 308 19.63 -4.42 11.65
N GLN A 309 20.61 -5.01 12.33
CA GLN A 309 21.41 -6.09 11.78
C GLN A 309 20.74 -7.45 11.99
N LYS A 310 21.24 -8.49 11.31
CA LYS A 310 20.65 -9.85 11.31
C LYS A 310 20.53 -10.48 12.70
N ASP A 311 21.38 -10.07 13.65
CA ASP A 311 21.33 -10.50 15.05
C ASP A 311 20.26 -9.73 15.89
N GLY A 312 19.48 -8.86 15.26
CA GLY A 312 18.46 -8.03 15.89
C GLY A 312 18.99 -6.74 16.52
N THR A 313 20.31 -6.50 16.50
CA THR A 313 20.88 -5.30 17.14
C THR A 313 20.53 -4.03 16.39
N LEU A 314 20.21 -2.97 17.14
CA LEU A 314 19.92 -1.64 16.62
C LEU A 314 21.21 -0.83 16.48
N TRP A 315 21.32 -0.10 15.37
CA TRP A 315 22.42 0.81 15.08
C TRP A 315 21.87 2.14 14.57
N ALA A 316 22.55 3.23 14.94
CA ALA A 316 22.19 4.57 14.53
C ALA A 316 23.42 5.40 14.14
N TRP A 317 23.22 6.36 13.25
CA TRP A 317 24.22 7.34 12.82
C TRP A 317 23.56 8.60 12.25
N GLY A 318 24.35 9.63 11.98
CA GLY A 318 23.89 10.91 11.47
C GLY A 318 23.75 11.98 12.55
N ASP A 319 22.70 12.80 12.46
CA ASP A 319 22.38 13.84 13.44
C ASP A 319 22.04 13.25 14.80
N ASN A 320 22.40 13.95 15.89
CA ASN A 320 22.03 13.57 17.26
C ASN A 320 21.70 14.79 18.15
N ASN A 321 21.28 15.91 17.55
CA ASN A 321 20.98 17.13 18.30
C ASN A 321 19.87 16.95 19.33
N PHE A 322 18.94 16.03 19.08
CA PHE A 322 17.77 15.75 19.91
C PHE A 322 17.77 14.34 20.48
N GLY A 323 18.91 13.63 20.42
CA GLY A 323 19.02 12.26 20.92
C GLY A 323 18.39 11.22 19.99
N GLN A 324 18.12 11.55 18.73
CA GLN A 324 17.46 10.66 17.77
C GLN A 324 18.24 9.37 17.44
N GLN A 325 19.51 9.27 17.86
CA GLN A 325 20.27 8.02 17.79
C GLN A 325 19.97 7.04 18.93
N GLY A 326 19.38 7.49 20.04
CA GLY A 326 18.98 6.60 21.14
C GLY A 326 20.15 6.09 21.99
N ASN A 327 21.34 6.66 21.84
CA ASN A 327 22.57 6.22 22.51
C ASN A 327 22.80 6.86 23.90
N ALA A 328 21.72 7.29 24.56
CA ALA A 328 21.72 8.00 25.84
C ALA A 328 22.54 9.31 25.84
N SER A 329 22.71 9.93 24.67
CA SER A 329 23.46 11.20 24.53
C SER A 329 22.82 12.14 23.50
N THR A 330 23.26 13.39 23.48
CA THR A 330 23.05 14.36 22.40
C THR A 330 24.39 14.82 21.86
N SER A 331 24.44 15.22 20.59
CA SER A 331 25.65 15.77 19.97
C SER A 331 25.31 16.81 18.92
N ALA A 332 26.03 17.94 18.96
CA ALA A 332 25.99 18.97 17.93
C ALA A 332 26.84 18.64 16.70
N THR A 333 27.66 17.60 16.77
CA THR A 333 28.51 17.15 15.66
C THR A 333 27.92 15.90 15.01
N GLY A 334 28.01 15.85 13.67
CA GLY A 334 27.55 14.71 12.90
C GLY A 334 28.30 13.42 13.26
N GLN A 335 27.57 12.32 13.38
CA GLN A 335 28.13 11.00 13.70
C GLN A 335 28.15 10.13 12.44
N SER A 336 29.29 10.05 11.76
CA SER A 336 29.43 9.30 10.50
C SER A 336 29.65 7.79 10.65
N THR A 337 29.74 7.31 11.89
CA THR A 337 30.00 5.90 12.20
C THR A 337 28.74 5.27 12.77
N PRO A 338 28.18 4.23 12.13
CA PRO A 338 27.12 3.42 12.73
C PRO A 338 27.52 2.94 14.13
N THR A 339 26.72 3.31 15.13
CA THR A 339 26.96 2.95 16.53
C THR A 339 25.82 2.11 17.06
N LYS A 340 26.14 1.02 17.76
CA LYS A 340 25.16 0.12 18.37
C LYS A 340 24.41 0.84 19.49
N VAL A 341 23.09 0.62 19.56
CA VAL A 341 22.18 1.27 20.50
C VAL A 341 21.62 0.22 21.47
N GLY A 342 22.02 0.33 22.74
CA GLY A 342 21.54 -0.54 23.80
C GLY A 342 21.80 -2.04 23.57
N THR A 343 21.01 -2.87 24.25
CA THR A 343 21.15 -4.34 24.23
C THR A 343 19.88 -5.07 23.77
N LEU A 344 18.78 -4.35 23.58
CA LEU A 344 17.51 -4.91 23.09
C LEU A 344 17.61 -5.31 21.61
N THR A 345 16.71 -6.20 21.19
CA THR A 345 16.61 -6.68 19.82
C THR A 345 15.32 -6.21 19.16
N TYR A 346 15.42 -5.84 17.87
CA TYR A 346 14.33 -5.22 17.13
C TYR A 346 14.07 -5.94 15.81
N THR A 347 12.86 -5.75 15.28
CA THR A 347 12.44 -6.28 13.98
C THR A 347 12.23 -5.19 12.94
N SER A 348 11.91 -3.97 13.37
CA SER A 348 11.68 -2.83 12.49
C SER A 348 12.06 -1.51 13.15
N VAL A 349 12.38 -0.52 12.33
CA VAL A 349 12.73 0.84 12.72
C VAL A 349 12.01 1.83 11.81
N ALA A 350 11.64 3.00 12.35
CA ALA A 350 11.14 4.14 11.59
C ALA A 350 11.80 5.42 12.10
N ALA A 351 12.44 6.16 11.21
CA ALA A 351 13.09 7.43 11.49
C ALA A 351 12.19 8.56 10.96
N GLY A 352 11.72 9.43 11.86
CA GLY A 352 10.95 10.62 11.50
C GLY A 352 11.85 11.80 11.21
N GLY A 353 11.31 13.02 11.34
CA GLY A 353 12.08 14.25 11.19
C GLY A 353 13.29 14.26 12.13
N ASN A 354 13.02 14.29 13.44
CA ASN A 354 14.04 14.34 14.49
C ASN A 354 13.77 13.32 15.63
N HIS A 355 12.91 12.33 15.39
CA HIS A 355 12.60 11.25 16.32
C HIS A 355 12.73 9.89 15.64
N SER A 356 12.66 8.85 16.45
CA SER A 356 12.95 7.48 16.06
C SER A 356 12.02 6.53 16.80
N MET A 357 11.57 5.51 16.10
CA MET A 357 10.70 4.46 16.61
C MET A 357 11.27 3.09 16.24
N ALA A 358 10.99 2.07 17.05
CA ALA A 358 11.31 0.69 16.72
C ALA A 358 10.36 -0.29 17.39
N ILE A 359 10.10 -1.41 16.71
CA ILE A 359 9.34 -2.54 17.27
C ILE A 359 10.34 -3.63 17.67
N GLY A 360 10.29 -4.02 18.94
CA GLY A 360 11.09 -5.10 19.50
C GLY A 360 10.74 -6.46 18.90
N THR A 361 11.62 -7.46 19.07
CA THR A 361 11.30 -8.86 18.72
C THR A 361 10.17 -9.46 19.56
N ASP A 362 9.82 -8.80 20.66
CA ASP A 362 8.72 -9.12 21.57
C ASP A 362 7.40 -8.39 21.21
N GLY A 363 7.38 -7.62 20.12
CA GLY A 363 6.21 -6.85 19.67
C GLY A 363 5.94 -5.55 20.43
N VAL A 364 6.85 -5.15 21.35
CA VAL A 364 6.77 -3.88 22.08
C VAL A 364 7.24 -2.73 21.20
N LEU A 365 6.57 -1.58 21.30
CA LEU A 365 6.96 -0.35 20.60
C LEU A 365 7.80 0.55 21.50
N TYR A 366 8.94 0.99 20.96
CA TYR A 366 9.87 1.92 21.59
C TYR A 366 9.99 3.21 20.76
N GLY A 367 10.17 4.35 21.44
CA GLY A 367 10.43 5.64 20.79
C GLY A 367 11.52 6.44 21.49
N TRP A 368 12.16 7.37 20.77
CA TRP A 368 13.17 8.29 21.29
C TRP A 368 13.41 9.46 20.31
N GLY A 369 14.19 10.46 20.72
CA GLY A 369 14.52 11.67 19.97
C GLY A 369 13.76 12.91 20.43
N ALA A 370 13.51 13.85 19.50
CA ALA A 370 12.75 15.06 19.76
C ALA A 370 11.31 14.73 20.20
N ASN A 371 10.81 15.42 21.23
CA ASN A 371 9.48 15.16 21.79
C ASN A 371 8.67 16.44 22.09
N GLY A 372 9.01 17.56 21.44
CA GLY A 372 8.34 18.85 21.65
C GLY A 372 6.88 18.91 21.21
N SER A 373 6.43 17.95 20.38
CA SER A 373 5.04 17.78 19.94
C SER A 373 4.43 16.48 20.48
N GLY A 374 5.11 15.78 21.39
CA GLY A 374 4.69 14.47 21.87
C GLY A 374 4.91 13.33 20.87
N GLN A 375 5.70 13.52 19.81
CA GLN A 375 5.89 12.55 18.71
C GLN A 375 6.56 11.24 19.12
N VAL A 376 7.19 11.18 20.30
CA VAL A 376 7.67 9.93 20.90
C VAL A 376 6.51 9.09 21.43
N GLY A 377 5.46 9.73 21.98
CA GLY A 377 4.26 9.06 22.48
C GLY A 377 4.35 8.55 23.92
N ASN A 378 5.39 8.92 24.66
CA ASN A 378 5.66 8.45 26.01
C ASN A 378 4.85 9.18 27.12
N ASN A 379 3.69 9.75 26.77
CA ASN A 379 2.86 10.56 27.65
C ASN A 379 3.57 11.82 28.20
N ALA A 380 4.63 12.27 27.52
CA ALA A 380 5.29 13.55 27.76
C ALA A 380 5.22 14.40 26.49
N GLY A 381 4.97 15.70 26.64
CA GLY A 381 4.82 16.65 25.52
C GLY A 381 5.97 17.64 25.37
N THR A 382 7.12 17.41 26.03
CA THR A 382 8.24 18.34 26.04
C THR A 382 9.58 17.63 26.05
N GLY A 383 10.62 18.30 25.54
CA GLY A 383 12.02 17.90 25.69
C GLY A 383 12.51 16.87 24.67
N THR A 384 13.53 16.13 25.06
CA THR A 384 14.21 15.11 24.24
C THR A 384 14.32 13.82 25.02
N VAL A 385 14.13 12.69 24.34
CA VAL A 385 14.30 11.35 24.89
C VAL A 385 15.54 10.73 24.27
N THR A 386 16.63 10.55 25.03
CA THR A 386 17.94 10.20 24.44
C THR A 386 18.20 8.71 24.34
N ALA A 387 17.30 7.86 24.85
CA ALA A 387 17.40 6.40 24.80
C ALA A 387 16.02 5.78 24.50
N PRO A 388 15.94 4.61 23.84
CA PRO A 388 14.68 3.94 23.57
C PRO A 388 13.84 3.76 24.85
N VAL A 389 12.63 4.33 24.86
CA VAL A 389 11.65 4.14 25.93
C VAL A 389 10.44 3.41 25.39
N GLN A 390 9.91 2.47 26.18
CA GLN A 390 8.67 1.77 25.87
C GLN A 390 7.50 2.76 25.91
N ILE A 391 6.66 2.74 24.87
CA ILE A 391 5.58 3.72 24.69
C ILE A 391 4.29 3.31 25.41
N SER A 392 4.01 2.01 25.50
CA SER A 392 2.83 1.45 26.17
C SER A 392 3.07 -0.01 26.56
N ASP A 393 2.17 -0.61 27.33
CA ASP A 393 2.23 -2.03 27.71
C ASP A 393 1.78 -3.01 26.61
N PHE A 394 1.35 -2.50 25.45
CA PHE A 394 0.97 -3.33 24.31
C PHE A 394 2.20 -4.03 23.70
N LYS A 395 2.04 -5.31 23.36
CA LYS A 395 3.10 -6.20 22.82
C LYS A 395 2.76 -6.78 21.45
N ASP A 396 1.83 -6.14 20.76
CA ASP A 396 1.25 -6.62 19.51
C ASP A 396 1.32 -5.56 18.41
N TRP A 397 2.28 -4.64 18.48
CA TRP A 397 2.56 -3.71 17.40
C TRP A 397 3.13 -4.44 16.19
N THR A 398 2.65 -4.11 14.99
CA THR A 398 3.05 -4.77 13.74
C THR A 398 3.64 -3.81 12.73
N LEU A 399 3.22 -2.53 12.74
CA LEU A 399 3.74 -1.50 11.85
C LEU A 399 3.99 -0.21 12.65
N VAL A 400 5.02 0.53 12.26
CA VAL A 400 5.27 1.90 12.71
C VAL A 400 5.79 2.74 11.54
N SER A 401 5.34 3.98 11.45
CA SER A 401 5.82 4.98 10.50
C SER A 401 5.93 6.32 11.21
N ALA A 402 7.11 6.94 11.13
CA ALA A 402 7.42 8.21 11.77
C ALA A 402 7.48 9.30 10.70
N GLY A 403 6.64 10.32 10.84
CA GLY A 403 6.59 11.48 9.94
C GLY A 403 7.48 12.62 10.40
N GLY A 404 7.17 13.84 9.95
CA GLY A 404 7.91 15.04 10.35
C GLY A 404 7.88 15.27 11.87
N LEU A 405 6.68 15.37 12.43
CA LEU A 405 6.42 15.62 13.86
C LEU A 405 5.30 14.73 14.44
N HIS A 406 4.93 13.65 13.75
CA HIS A 406 3.92 12.70 14.20
C HIS A 406 4.34 11.26 13.93
N THR A 407 3.62 10.32 14.51
CA THR A 407 3.85 8.88 14.36
C THR A 407 2.52 8.18 14.12
N LEU A 408 2.53 7.23 13.20
CA LEU A 408 1.46 6.27 12.96
C LEU A 408 1.95 4.88 13.36
N ALA A 409 1.06 4.06 13.90
CA ALA A 409 1.34 2.66 14.17
C ALA A 409 0.09 1.79 14.00
N VAL A 410 0.30 0.51 13.71
CA VAL A 410 -0.77 -0.48 13.60
C VAL A 410 -0.49 -1.62 14.56
N ARG A 411 -1.53 -2.07 15.26
CA ARG A 411 -1.48 -3.26 16.10
C ARG A 411 -1.99 -4.50 15.36
N LYS A 412 -1.70 -5.67 15.90
CA LYS A 412 -2.29 -6.94 15.48
C LYS A 412 -3.82 -6.81 15.53
N GLY A 413 -4.48 -7.25 14.46
CA GLY A 413 -5.91 -7.02 14.28
C GLY A 413 -6.26 -5.70 13.61
N GLY A 414 -5.26 -4.97 13.08
CA GLY A 414 -5.47 -3.92 12.08
C GLY A 414 -6.06 -2.61 12.59
N THR A 415 -5.92 -2.30 13.89
CA THR A 415 -6.30 -0.98 14.43
C THR A 415 -5.19 0.03 14.18
N LEU A 416 -5.55 1.22 13.71
CA LEU A 416 -4.64 2.35 13.47
C LEU A 416 -4.54 3.22 14.72
N TRP A 417 -3.32 3.64 15.04
CA TRP A 417 -3.00 4.53 16.15
C TRP A 417 -2.11 5.67 15.66
N ALA A 418 -2.29 6.87 16.20
CA ALA A 418 -1.47 8.03 15.88
C ALA A 418 -1.17 8.89 17.11
N TRP A 419 -0.08 9.65 17.08
CA TRP A 419 0.28 10.65 18.10
C TRP A 419 1.32 11.64 17.55
N GLY A 420 1.56 12.71 18.28
CA GLY A 420 2.42 13.84 17.90
C GLY A 420 1.63 15.08 17.51
N SER A 421 2.22 15.89 16.63
CA SER A 421 1.61 17.10 16.04
C SER A 421 0.36 16.76 15.24
N ASN A 422 -0.67 17.58 15.34
CA ASN A 422 -1.95 17.49 14.64
C ASN A 422 -2.45 18.84 14.09
N ALA A 423 -1.60 19.87 14.00
CA ALA A 423 -1.98 21.19 13.52
C ALA A 423 -2.59 21.19 12.11
N ASP A 424 -2.22 20.21 11.27
CA ASP A 424 -2.76 20.01 9.93
C ASP A 424 -3.74 18.81 9.87
N GLY A 425 -4.12 18.23 11.00
CA GLY A 425 -4.98 17.05 11.04
C GLY A 425 -4.27 15.74 10.66
N GLN A 426 -2.94 15.69 10.71
CA GLN A 426 -2.13 14.53 10.29
C GLN A 426 -2.30 13.28 11.16
N LEU A 427 -2.91 13.38 12.34
CA LEU A 427 -3.28 12.22 13.16
C LEU A 427 -4.55 11.53 12.64
N GLY A 428 -5.49 12.28 12.04
CA GLY A 428 -6.68 11.72 11.40
C GLY A 428 -7.87 11.47 12.33
N ASP A 429 -7.85 11.99 13.55
CA ASP A 429 -8.91 11.85 14.56
C ASP A 429 -9.88 13.04 14.60
N GLY A 430 -9.62 14.11 13.84
CA GLY A 430 -10.34 15.38 13.96
C GLY A 430 -10.02 16.18 15.22
N GLY A 431 -9.02 15.77 16.00
CA GLY A 431 -8.67 16.33 17.29
C GLY A 431 -7.49 17.30 17.26
N PHE A 432 -6.73 17.32 18.36
CA PHE A 432 -5.54 18.14 18.57
C PHE A 432 -4.29 17.27 18.66
N ASP A 433 -3.14 17.87 18.96
CA ASP A 433 -1.90 17.14 19.26
C ASP A 433 -2.12 16.10 20.36
N ALA A 434 -1.46 14.95 20.23
CA ALA A 434 -1.55 13.85 21.18
C ALA A 434 -0.16 13.44 21.67
N VAL A 435 0.06 13.41 22.97
CA VAL A 435 1.36 13.04 23.58
C VAL A 435 1.48 11.54 23.89
N ALA A 436 0.43 10.78 23.59
CA ALA A 436 0.36 9.33 23.75
C ALA A 436 -0.46 8.74 22.58
N PRO A 437 -0.27 7.45 22.22
CA PRO A 437 -1.02 6.82 21.15
C PRO A 437 -2.53 6.91 21.35
N ILE A 438 -3.23 7.47 20.36
CA ILE A 438 -4.70 7.46 20.26
C ILE A 438 -5.14 6.58 19.10
N GLN A 439 -6.23 5.84 19.28
CA GLN A 439 -6.79 5.01 18.22
C GLN A 439 -7.56 5.88 17.22
N ILE A 440 -7.36 5.65 15.93
CA ILE A 440 -7.98 6.41 14.84
C ILE A 440 -9.16 5.63 14.28
N GLY A 441 -10.36 6.06 14.66
CA GLY A 441 -11.61 5.40 14.29
C GLY A 441 -11.77 4.00 14.85
N THR A 442 -12.76 3.27 14.36
CA THR A 442 -13.12 1.92 14.84
C THR A 442 -12.69 0.79 13.90
N ASP A 443 -12.07 1.13 12.77
CA ASP A 443 -11.69 0.16 11.75
C ASP A 443 -10.53 -0.74 12.21
N THR A 444 -10.61 -2.02 11.83
CA THR A 444 -9.68 -3.09 12.20
C THR A 444 -8.99 -3.72 10.97
N THR A 445 -8.96 -2.97 9.85
CA THR A 445 -8.53 -3.47 8.55
C THR A 445 -7.26 -2.79 8.03
N TRP A 446 -6.60 -1.95 8.82
CA TRP A 446 -5.37 -1.28 8.39
C TRP A 446 -4.21 -2.27 8.26
N ILE A 447 -3.54 -2.25 7.09
CA ILE A 447 -2.42 -3.14 6.75
C ILE A 447 -1.20 -2.42 6.19
N GLY A 448 -1.30 -1.12 5.96
CA GLY A 448 -0.20 -0.28 5.50
C GLY A 448 -0.38 1.14 5.98
N ILE A 449 0.72 1.80 6.32
CA ILE A 449 0.76 3.18 6.80
C ILE A 449 1.99 3.88 6.23
N SER A 450 1.87 5.19 5.98
CA SER A 450 2.99 6.06 5.68
C SER A 450 2.72 7.45 6.26
N ALA A 451 3.60 7.91 7.14
CA ALA A 451 3.60 9.26 7.66
C ALA A 451 4.57 10.11 6.81
N GLY A 452 4.07 11.18 6.19
CA GLY A 452 4.87 12.21 5.52
C GLY A 452 5.28 13.31 6.50
N ASP A 453 5.65 14.49 5.99
CA ASP A 453 6.03 15.61 6.86
C ASP A 453 4.84 16.15 7.66
N ASN A 454 3.70 16.38 6.97
CA ASN A 454 2.48 16.97 7.55
C ASN A 454 1.19 16.27 7.08
N HIS A 455 1.30 15.12 6.41
CA HIS A 455 0.16 14.32 5.98
C HIS A 455 0.45 12.84 6.19
N SER A 456 -0.60 12.05 6.04
CA SER A 456 -0.60 10.63 6.36
C SER A 456 -1.35 9.87 5.28
N ALA A 457 -0.96 8.63 5.08
CA ALA A 457 -1.63 7.70 4.19
C ALA A 457 -1.72 6.31 4.82
N GLY A 458 -2.72 5.54 4.43
CA GLY A 458 -2.86 4.16 4.85
C GLY A 458 -3.67 3.29 3.89
N LEU A 459 -3.41 1.99 3.96
CA LEU A 459 -4.06 0.95 3.16
C LEU A 459 -4.87 0.03 4.07
N LYS A 460 -6.06 -0.36 3.61
CA LYS A 460 -6.90 -1.36 4.27
C LYS A 460 -6.84 -2.72 3.57
N THR A 461 -7.31 -3.77 4.23
CA THR A 461 -7.34 -5.17 3.70
C THR A 461 -8.14 -5.33 2.42
N ASP A 462 -9.10 -4.45 2.16
CA ASP A 462 -9.87 -4.38 0.91
C ASP A 462 -9.11 -3.67 -0.22
N ASN A 463 -7.86 -3.27 0.03
CA ASN A 463 -6.98 -2.51 -0.84
C ASN A 463 -7.46 -1.08 -1.16
N SER A 464 -8.35 -0.53 -0.33
CA SER A 464 -8.66 0.89 -0.37
C SER A 464 -7.47 1.70 0.18
N LEU A 465 -7.21 2.84 -0.46
CA LEU A 465 -6.19 3.81 -0.04
C LEU A 465 -6.89 5.00 0.59
N TRP A 466 -6.32 5.47 1.70
CA TRP A 466 -6.82 6.61 2.45
C TRP A 466 -5.67 7.59 2.72
N THR A 467 -5.97 8.88 2.67
CA THR A 467 -5.02 9.96 3.01
C THR A 467 -5.68 10.99 3.92
N TRP A 468 -4.90 11.67 4.75
CA TRP A 468 -5.37 12.75 5.63
C TRP A 468 -4.22 13.68 6.03
N GLY A 469 -4.52 14.80 6.66
CA GLY A 469 -3.57 15.84 7.02
C GLY A 469 -3.51 16.99 6.00
N LEU A 470 -2.35 17.65 5.94
CA LEU A 470 -2.08 18.79 5.08
C LEU A 470 -2.37 18.47 3.59
N ASN A 471 -3.06 19.39 2.91
CA ASN A 471 -3.40 19.24 1.49
C ASN A 471 -3.15 20.48 0.62
N ALA A 472 -2.39 21.47 1.11
CA ALA A 472 -2.21 22.73 0.38
C ALA A 472 -1.61 22.57 -1.03
N ASN A 473 -0.87 21.48 -1.29
CA ASN A 473 -0.30 21.16 -2.61
C ASN A 473 -1.01 19.96 -3.29
N GLY A 474 -2.18 19.54 -2.79
CA GLY A 474 -2.88 18.37 -3.31
C GLY A 474 -2.31 17.03 -2.83
N GLN A 475 -1.52 16.99 -1.74
CA GLN A 475 -0.85 15.78 -1.23
C GLN A 475 -1.81 14.63 -0.90
N LEU A 476 -3.10 14.93 -0.69
CA LEU A 476 -4.11 13.92 -0.40
C LEU A 476 -4.60 13.21 -1.66
N GLY A 477 -4.59 13.84 -2.84
CA GLY A 477 -4.95 13.17 -4.10
C GLY A 477 -6.46 13.05 -4.35
N ASN A 478 -7.28 13.82 -3.62
CA ASN A 478 -8.75 13.76 -3.68
C ASN A 478 -9.37 14.83 -4.62
N GLY A 479 -8.58 15.44 -5.49
CA GLY A 479 -9.00 16.51 -6.40
C GLY A 479 -9.18 17.88 -5.72
N ARG A 480 -8.81 18.02 -4.45
CA ARG A 480 -8.92 19.26 -3.66
C ARG A 480 -7.57 19.67 -3.11
N THR A 481 -7.48 20.91 -2.63
CA THR A 481 -6.32 21.47 -1.90
C THR A 481 -6.64 21.82 -0.45
N VAL A 482 -7.74 21.26 0.07
CA VAL A 482 -8.21 21.51 1.44
C VAL A 482 -7.75 20.37 2.33
N THR A 483 -7.13 20.72 3.45
CA THR A 483 -6.71 19.81 4.53
C THR A 483 -7.86 18.92 4.99
N ALA A 484 -7.59 17.65 5.25
CA ALA A 484 -8.59 16.71 5.75
C ALA A 484 -8.14 16.17 7.12
N PRO A 485 -8.83 16.53 8.22
CA PRO A 485 -8.40 16.13 9.57
C PRO A 485 -8.82 14.69 9.93
N VAL A 486 -9.45 13.99 8.99
CA VAL A 486 -9.85 12.58 9.09
C VAL A 486 -9.53 11.86 7.77
N PRO A 487 -9.29 10.54 7.78
CA PRO A 487 -9.04 9.75 6.58
C PRO A 487 -10.09 9.97 5.48
N VAL A 488 -9.63 10.33 4.28
CA VAL A 488 -10.43 10.38 3.06
C VAL A 488 -9.97 9.32 2.07
N SER A 489 -10.92 8.64 1.43
CA SER A 489 -10.60 7.58 0.47
C SER A 489 -10.13 8.18 -0.85
N ILE A 490 -9.13 7.53 -1.45
CA ILE A 490 -8.58 7.89 -2.75
C ILE A 490 -9.10 6.91 -3.81
N PRO A 491 -9.92 7.40 -4.75
CA PRO A 491 -10.43 6.57 -5.82
C PRO A 491 -9.29 5.88 -6.56
N ASN A 492 -9.49 4.61 -6.86
CA ASN A 492 -8.63 3.90 -7.77
C ASN A 492 -8.93 4.43 -9.18
N PRO A 493 -7.96 4.99 -9.94
CA PRO A 493 -8.22 5.67 -11.22
C PRO A 493 -8.62 4.75 -12.40
N ASN A 494 -9.35 3.65 -12.14
CA ASN A 494 -9.87 2.74 -13.17
C ASN A 494 -11.35 2.44 -13.00
#